data_AF-A0A3D2YWJ9-F1
#
_entry.id   AF-A0A3D2YWJ9-F1
#
_cell.length_a   1.000
_cell.length_b   1.000
_cell.length_c   1.000
_cell.angle_alpha   90.00
_cell.angle_beta   90.00
_cell.angle_gamma   90.00
#
_symmetry.space_group_name_H-M   'P 1'
#
loop_
_entity.id
_entity.type
_entity.pdbx_description
1 polymer ?
#
loop_
_entity_poly.entity_id
_entity_poly.type
_entity_poly.pdbx_seq_one_letter_code
_entity_poly.pdbx_strand_id
1 'polypeptide(L)' 'MPGSPRYLELQNLMKGQRLNTVCEEAHCPNIGECWDRGTATFMILGEICTRRCHYCAVTTGRPNGLDLQEPRRVA' A
#
# COMPACT_ATOMS: atom_id res chain seq x y z
N MET A 1 12.46 -8.70 -8.75
CA MET A 1 13.38 -8.11 -7.73
C MET A 1 12.96 -6.66 -7.52
N PRO A 2 13.07 -6.10 -6.30
CA PRO A 2 12.84 -4.67 -6.08
C PRO A 2 13.72 -3.87 -7.05
N GLY A 3 13.11 -3.01 -7.86
CA GLY A 3 13.81 -2.25 -8.92
C GLY A 3 13.63 -2.77 -10.34
N SER A 4 12.80 -3.79 -10.60
CA SER A 4 12.38 -4.09 -11.99
C SER A 4 11.56 -2.93 -12.58
N PRO A 5 11.50 -2.78 -13.92
CA PRO A 5 10.74 -1.69 -14.55
C PRO A 5 9.28 -1.66 -14.08
N ARG A 6 8.64 -2.82 -13.97
CA ARG A 6 7.23 -2.93 -13.55
C ARG A 6 7.03 -2.65 -12.06
N TYR A 7 8.01 -3.02 -11.22
CA TYR A 7 8.03 -2.60 -9.82
C TYR A 7 8.06 -1.07 -9.70
N LEU A 8 8.95 -0.40 -10.44
CA LEU A 8 9.09 1.06 -10.39
C LEU A 8 7.84 1.77 -10.95
N GLU A 9 7.23 1.21 -12.00
CA GLU A 9 5.97 1.69 -12.56
C GLU A 9 4.84 1.66 -11.52
N LEU A 10 4.62 0.51 -10.88
CA LEU A 10 3.62 0.37 -9.80
C LEU A 10 3.94 1.29 -8.63
N GLN A 11 5.22 1.40 -8.24
CA GLN A 11 5.62 2.32 -7.16
C GLN A 11 5.25 3.77 -7.48
N ASN A 12 5.50 4.21 -8.72
CA ASN A 12 5.17 5.55 -9.17
C ASN A 12 3.66 5.76 -9.29
N LEU A 13 2.91 4.74 -9.72
CA LEU A 13 1.45 4.77 -9.78
C LEU A 13 0.83 4.96 -8.39
N MET A 14 1.24 4.14 -7.41
CA MET A 14 0.72 4.21 -6.03
C MET A 14 1.00 5.60 -5.41
N LYS A 15 2.23 6.10 -5.57
CA LYS A 15 2.61 7.45 -5.11
C LYS A 15 1.84 8.56 -5.82
N GLY A 16 1.70 8.47 -7.14
CA GLY A 16 0.98 9.45 -7.95
C GLY A 16 -0.50 9.54 -7.61
N GLN A 17 -1.13 8.41 -7.30
CA GLN A 17 -2.54 8.32 -6.93
C GLN A 17 -2.79 8.45 -5.42
N ARG A 18 -1.76 8.66 -4.60
CA ARG A 18 -1.87 8.72 -3.13
C ARG A 18 -2.65 7.51 -2.57
N LEU A 19 -2.25 6.32 -3.00
CA LEU A 19 -2.81 5.05 -2.57
C LEU A 19 -1.80 4.32 -1.69
N ASN A 20 -2.31 3.65 -0.65
CA ASN A 20 -1.49 2.82 0.22
C ASN A 20 -1.64 1.35 -0.19
N THR A 21 -0.61 0.55 0.07
CA THR A 21 -0.65 -0.89 -0.19
C THR A 21 -0.25 -1.64 1.07
N VAL A 22 -0.89 -2.78 1.33
CA VAL A 22 -0.45 -3.67 2.42
C VAL A 22 0.93 -4.26 2.11
N CYS A 23 1.32 -4.29 0.84
CA CYS A 23 2.63 -4.75 0.40
C CYS A 23 3.76 -3.89 1.01
N GLU A 24 3.61 -2.57 1.00
CA GLU A 24 4.57 -1.62 1.57
C GLU A 24 4.39 -1.52 3.09
N GLU A 25 3.18 -1.26 3.57
CA GLU A 25 2.92 -0.95 4.99
C GLU A 25 3.15 -2.13 5.94
N ALA A 26 3.00 -3.36 5.46
CA ALA A 26 3.29 -4.56 6.25
C ALA A 26 4.72 -5.10 6.02
N HIS A 27 5.56 -4.39 5.24
CA HIS A 27 6.91 -4.83 4.86
C HIS A 27 6.93 -6.24 4.24
N CYS A 28 6.02 -6.49 3.28
CA CYS A 28 5.87 -7.81 2.69
C CYS A 28 7.15 -8.21 1.91
N PRO A 29 7.80 -9.34 2.23
CA PRO A 29 9.04 -9.76 1.57
C PRO A 29 8.82 -10.08 0.07
N ASN A 30 7.57 -10.34 -0.33
CA ASN A 30 7.22 -10.71 -1.70
C ASN A 30 6.87 -9.50 -2.58
N ILE A 31 6.96 -8.27 -2.08
CA ILE A 31 6.59 -7.06 -2.83
C ILE A 31 7.26 -7.00 -4.21
N GLY A 32 8.55 -7.31 -4.29
CA GLY A 32 9.32 -7.29 -5.54
C GLY A 32 8.98 -8.41 -6.52
N GLU A 33 8.29 -9.47 -6.10
CA GLU A 33 7.77 -10.53 -6.97
C GLU A 33 6.34 -10.22 -7.40
N CYS A 34 5.47 -9.86 -6.45
CA CYS A 34 4.06 -9.56 -6.71
C CYS A 34 3.93 -8.38 -7.69
N TRP A 35 4.66 -7.29 -7.45
CA TRP A 35 4.59 -6.11 -8.30
C TRP A 35 5.24 -6.36 -9.66
N ASP A 36 6.29 -7.18 -9.72
CA ASP A 36 6.87 -7.58 -11.00
C ASP A 36 5.88 -8.38 -11.86
N ARG A 37 4.94 -9.08 -11.25
CA ARG A 37 3.81 -9.74 -11.92
C ARG A 37 2.61 -8.83 -12.17
N GLY A 38 2.69 -7.54 -11.84
CA GLY A 38 1.57 -6.60 -11.98
C GLY A 38 0.48 -6.76 -10.91
N THR A 39 0.79 -7.40 -9.78
CA THR A 39 -0.17 -7.68 -8.70
C THR A 39 0.17 -6.85 -7.45
N ALA A 40 -0.82 -6.13 -6.93
CA ALA A 40 -0.70 -5.41 -5.67
C ALA A 40 -2.01 -5.51 -4.88
N THR A 41 -1.91 -5.43 -3.55
CA THR A 41 -3.08 -5.38 -2.67
C THR A 41 -3.15 -4.01 -2.03
N PHE A 42 -4.20 -3.27 -2.39
CA PHE A 42 -4.44 -1.93 -1.88
C PHE A 42 -4.86 -1.97 -0.41
N MET A 43 -4.48 -0.93 0.32
CA MET A 43 -4.95 -0.65 1.67
C MET A 43 -5.73 0.65 1.64
N ILE A 44 -7.04 0.54 1.83
CA ILE A 44 -7.95 1.68 1.92
C ILE A 44 -7.91 2.29 3.32
N LEU A 45 -8.42 3.51 3.46
CA LEU A 45 -8.53 4.26 4.72
C LEU A 45 -7.19 4.68 5.34
N GLY A 46 -6.13 4.74 4.54
CA GLY A 46 -4.82 5.23 4.98
C GLY A 46 -3.86 4.14 5.47
N GLU A 47 -2.68 4.58 5.90
CA GLU A 47 -1.58 3.74 6.42
C GLU A 47 -1.66 3.45 7.93
N ILE A 48 -2.56 4.13 8.65
CA ILE A 48 -2.63 4.08 10.11
C ILE A 48 -3.79 3.21 10.56
N CYS A 49 -3.49 2.11 11.26
CA CYS A 49 -4.50 1.27 11.90
C CYS A 49 -4.81 1.78 13.32
N THR A 50 -6.09 1.76 13.71
CA THR A 50 -6.50 2.08 15.09
C THR A 50 -6.29 0.91 16.05
N ARG A 51 -5.99 -0.29 15.53
CA ARG A 51 -5.72 -1.51 16.29
C ARG A 51 -4.22 -1.82 16.29
N ARG A 52 -3.78 -2.56 17.31
CA ARG A 52 -2.39 -2.99 17.50
C ARG A 52 -2.27 -4.51 17.56
N CYS A 53 -2.50 -5.18 16.44
CA CYS A 53 -2.29 -6.63 16.36
C CYS A 53 -0.79 -6.94 16.52
N HIS A 54 -0.43 -7.85 17.42
CA HIS A 54 0.97 -8.15 17.74
C HIS A 54 1.82 -8.63 16.55
N TYR A 55 1.19 -9.23 15.54
CA TYR A 55 1.86 -9.73 14.34
C TYR A 55 1.90 -8.72 13.20
N CYS A 56 1.18 -7.61 13.30
CA CYS A 56 1.01 -6.67 12.19
C CYS A 56 2.04 -5.54 12.29
N ALA A 57 2.75 -5.29 11.19
CA ALA A 57 3.74 -4.22 11.12
C ALA A 57 3.16 -2.84 10.77
N VAL A 58 1.87 -2.76 10.39
CA VAL A 58 1.21 -1.52 10.02
C VAL A 58 1.20 -0.54 11.19
N THR A 59 1.47 0.73 10.90
CA THR A 59 1.57 1.80 11.89
C THR A 59 0.30 1.92 12.71
N THR A 60 0.43 1.90 14.04
CA THR A 60 -0.72 2.11 14.95
C THR A 60 -0.83 3.58 15.34
N GLY A 61 -2.03 4.16 15.26
CA GLY A 61 -2.24 5.55 15.65
C GLY A 61 -3.64 6.08 15.37
N ARG A 62 -3.76 7.40 15.35
CA ARG A 62 -4.99 8.11 14.93
C ARG A 62 -4.89 8.46 13.44
N PRO A 63 -5.82 7.98 12.59
CA PRO A 63 -5.82 8.30 11.16
C PRO A 63 -6.03 9.79 10.87
N ASN A 64 -5.56 10.22 9.69
CA ASN A 64 -5.61 11.63 9.23
C ASN A 64 -7.00 12.09 8.73
N GLY A 65 -7.97 11.20 8.64
CA GLY A 65 -9.34 11.48 8.17
C GLY A 65 -9.80 10.52 7.09
N LEU A 66 -11.06 10.66 6.66
CA LEU A 66 -11.66 9.85 5.59
C LEU A 66 -11.53 10.56 4.24
N ASP A 67 -10.93 9.89 3.26
CA ASP A 67 -10.88 10.36 1.88
C ASP A 67 -12.01 9.73 1.05
N LEU A 68 -13.04 10.51 0.76
CA LEU A 68 -14.18 10.06 -0.04
C LEU A 68 -13.87 9.88 -1.53
N GLN A 69 -12.74 10.38 -2.02
CA GLN A 69 -12.30 10.19 -3.41
C GLN A 69 -11.38 8.97 -3.56
N GLU A 70 -10.94 8.33 -2.47
CA GLU A 70 -10.12 7.11 -2.51
C GLU A 70 -10.72 6.01 -3.40
N PRO A 71 -12.04 5.70 -3.34
CA PRO A 71 -12.62 4.68 -4.21
C PRO A 71 -12.46 4.97 -5.70
N ARG A 72 -12.46 6.26 -6.11
CA ARG A 72 -12.27 6.65 -7.52
C ARG A 72 -10.84 6.48 -8.00
N ARG A 73 -9.86 6.52 -7.10
CA ARG A 73 -8.44 6.36 -7.45
C ARG A 73 -8.03 4.88 -7.52
N VAL A 74 -8.76 4.01 -6.81
CA VAL A 74 -8.56 2.56 -6.83
C VAL A 74 -9.26 1.89 -8.03
N ALA A 75 -10.36 2.45 -8.52
CA ALA A 75 -11.21 1.90 -9.58
C ALA A 75 -10.64 2.04 -11.00
#